data_AF-A0A963GT11-F1
#
_entry.id   AF-A0A963GT11-F1
#
_cell.length_a   1.000
_cell.length_b   1.000
_cell.length_c   1.000
_cell.angle_alpha   90.00
_cell.angle_beta   90.00
_cell.angle_gamma   90.00
#
_symmetry.space_group_name_H-M   'P 1'
#
loop_
_entity.id
_entity.type
_entity.pdbx_description
1 polymer ?
#
loop_
_entity_poly.entity_id
_entity_poly.type
_entity_poly.pdbx_seq_one_letter_code
_entity_poly.pdbx_strand_id
1 'polypeptide(L)'
;MSVARRAAGMLAALLATLLAACAGQTPTPVTGAESDGLAADGSVLARNPRFVLYRAQASDEWRGIAARFLGDARKWWRVADYNDGVELRAGEIVVVPLQAPSPGGVDGKRFQTVPILCYHRFGPGNSKMIVSAENFARQMQWLVDNDYRVIPLSDLEGFLAGRNDLPRRAVAITIDDGYRTVFEHAYPILKKFAFPATVFLYTDFVGAGDALTWKQMRDMVDSGLIDIQAHSKSHTNLINRAPGEDGKAYAERIDVEIGAPIKAIESRLPIKVKRFAFPYGDVNQDVLDRLQRHHYDLGLTVNPGGNAFFSERYMLRRTMIYGDHGLAAFKARLETSRPVSRP
;
A
#
# COMPACT_ATOMS: atom_id res chain seq x y z
N MET A 1 14.53 8.57 57.01
CA MET A 1 13.55 8.22 55.94
C MET A 1 12.47 9.30 55.99
N SER A 2 12.29 10.19 55.02
CA SER A 2 11.91 9.88 53.65
C SER A 2 12.14 11.12 52.77
N VAL A 3 13.19 11.05 51.94
CA VAL A 3 13.43 11.93 50.81
C VAL A 3 12.67 11.31 49.63
N ALA A 4 11.37 11.56 49.52
CA ALA A 4 10.57 10.98 48.41
C ALA A 4 9.30 11.78 48.07
N ARG A 5 9.31 13.12 48.16
CA ARG A 5 8.16 13.95 47.74
C ARG A 5 8.48 15.19 46.90
N ARG A 6 9.67 15.30 46.30
CA ARG A 6 10.01 16.45 45.41
C ARG A 6 10.40 16.09 43.97
N ALA A 7 10.25 14.84 43.53
CA ALA A 7 10.67 14.42 42.19
C ALA A 7 9.53 14.32 41.14
N ALA A 8 8.30 14.71 41.46
CA ALA A 8 7.15 14.56 40.55
C ALA A 8 6.81 15.80 39.70
N GLY A 9 7.45 16.95 39.96
CA GLY A 9 7.12 18.22 39.29
C GLY A 9 8.04 18.64 38.13
N MET A 10 9.19 17.97 37.94
CA MET A 10 10.23 18.40 36.99
C MET A 10 10.40 17.50 35.77
N LEU A 11 9.73 16.34 35.74
CA LEU A 11 9.78 15.41 34.60
C LEU A 11 8.72 15.71 33.51
N ALA A 12 7.69 16.49 33.82
CA ALA A 12 6.62 16.82 32.87
C ALA A 12 6.97 17.97 31.91
N ALA A 13 8.02 18.75 32.20
CA ALA A 13 8.45 19.88 31.38
C ALA A 13 9.61 19.56 30.42
N LEU A 14 10.26 18.40 30.55
CA LEU A 14 11.37 17.98 29.68
C LEU A 14 10.93 17.14 28.47
N LEU A 15 9.66 16.73 28.38
CA LEU A 15 9.12 16.04 27.19
C LEU A 15 8.60 16.98 26.10
N ALA A 16 8.50 18.29 26.36
CA ALA A 16 7.91 19.26 25.44
C ALA A 16 8.94 20.08 24.63
N THR A 17 10.25 19.89 24.88
CA THR A 17 11.32 20.72 24.27
C THR A 17 12.50 19.90 23.75
N LEU A 18 12.25 18.68 23.28
CA LEU A 18 13.08 18.03 22.25
C LEU A 18 12.27 18.08 20.94
N LEU A 19 12.28 19.25 20.28
CA LEU A 19 13.17 19.49 19.15
C LEU A 19 12.85 18.47 18.04
N ALA A 20 11.87 18.70 17.18
CA ALA A 20 11.86 19.86 16.27
C ALA A 20 13.25 20.10 15.65
N ALA A 21 13.81 19.06 15.05
CA ALA A 21 14.98 19.12 14.18
C ALA A 21 15.07 17.84 13.32
N CYS A 22 14.07 17.65 12.46
CA CYS A 22 14.13 16.86 11.24
C CYS A 22 12.82 17.14 10.51
N ALA A 23 12.72 18.33 9.90
CA ALA A 23 11.72 18.58 8.89
C ALA A 23 12.09 17.75 7.65
N GLY A 24 11.94 16.43 7.74
CA GLY A 24 11.81 15.59 6.57
C GLY A 24 10.56 16.05 5.83
N GLN A 25 10.70 16.30 4.54
CA GLN A 25 9.60 16.69 3.66
C GLN A 25 8.40 15.81 3.96
N THR A 26 7.29 16.44 4.34
CA THR A 26 6.01 15.75 4.53
C THR A 26 5.64 15.18 3.16
N PRO A 27 5.43 13.86 3.01
CA PRO A 27 5.06 13.31 1.72
C PRO A 27 3.75 13.96 1.26
N THR A 28 3.78 14.66 0.13
CA THR A 28 2.59 15.28 -0.46
C THR A 28 1.70 14.17 -1.03
N PRO A 29 0.36 14.24 -0.87
CA PRO A 29 -0.55 13.30 -1.49
C PRO A 29 -0.30 13.17 -3.00
N VAL A 30 -0.29 11.94 -3.50
CA VAL A 30 -0.11 11.66 -4.93
C VAL A 30 -1.45 11.84 -5.64
N THR A 31 -1.76 13.08 -6.01
CA THR A 31 -2.84 13.38 -6.95
C THR A 31 -2.25 14.23 -8.07
N GLY A 32 -2.00 13.62 -9.24
CA GLY A 32 -1.59 14.31 -10.46
C GLY A 32 -0.11 14.22 -10.82
N ALA A 33 0.17 14.35 -12.12
CA ALA A 33 1.50 14.55 -12.70
C ALA A 33 1.94 16.02 -12.50
N GLU A 34 1.74 16.58 -11.31
CA GLU A 34 2.05 17.99 -11.07
C GLU A 34 3.57 18.18 -11.06
N SER A 35 4.07 18.78 -12.14
CA SER A 35 5.43 19.26 -12.31
C SER A 35 5.60 20.72 -11.91
N ASP A 36 4.50 21.42 -11.64
CA ASP A 36 4.49 22.86 -11.41
C ASP A 36 5.25 23.19 -10.12
N GLY A 37 6.32 23.98 -10.27
CA GLY A 37 7.17 24.42 -9.16
C GLY A 37 8.24 23.42 -8.70
N LEU A 38 8.37 22.25 -9.31
CA LEU A 38 9.44 21.30 -8.96
C LEU A 38 10.77 21.68 -9.63
N ALA A 39 11.81 21.93 -8.82
CA ALA A 39 13.10 22.40 -9.30
C ALA A 39 13.99 21.30 -9.88
N ALA A 40 14.56 21.57 -11.06
CA ALA A 40 15.51 20.74 -11.78
C ALA A 40 16.35 21.60 -12.73
N ASP A 41 17.11 22.53 -12.17
CA ASP A 41 17.83 23.61 -12.85
C ASP A 41 19.29 23.24 -13.19
N GLY A 42 19.76 22.09 -12.70
CA GLY A 42 21.04 21.50 -13.06
C GLY A 42 21.26 21.25 -14.55
N SER A 43 22.50 20.87 -14.87
CA SER A 43 22.98 20.77 -16.24
C SER A 43 23.19 19.32 -16.68
N VAL A 44 22.89 19.03 -17.94
CA VAL A 44 23.16 17.71 -18.54
C VAL A 44 24.63 17.65 -18.97
N LEU A 45 25.36 16.70 -18.40
CA LEU A 45 26.78 16.44 -18.73
C LEU A 45 26.92 15.48 -19.91
N ALA A 46 26.06 14.45 -19.96
CA ALA A 46 26.04 13.47 -21.03
C ALA A 46 24.64 12.83 -21.13
N ARG A 47 24.29 12.31 -22.31
CA ARG A 47 23.04 11.60 -22.55
C ARG A 47 23.25 10.48 -23.56
N ASN A 48 22.62 9.34 -23.30
CA ASN A 48 22.39 8.31 -24.29
C ASN A 48 20.93 7.79 -24.16
N PRO A 49 20.49 6.80 -24.95
CA PRO A 49 19.13 6.29 -24.87
C PRO A 49 18.74 5.62 -23.53
N ARG A 50 19.72 5.27 -22.68
CA ARG A 50 19.50 4.56 -21.41
C ARG A 50 19.57 5.47 -20.19
N PHE A 51 20.41 6.51 -20.21
CA PHE A 51 20.60 7.40 -19.07
C PHE A 51 21.03 8.82 -19.44
N VAL A 52 20.84 9.72 -18.49
CA VAL A 52 21.41 11.07 -18.46
C VAL A 52 22.38 11.18 -17.29
N LEU A 53 23.56 11.75 -17.53
CA LEU A 53 24.42 12.25 -16.45
C LEU A 53 24.05 13.69 -16.20
N TYR A 54 23.62 13.99 -14.99
CA TYR A 54 23.05 15.27 -14.59
C TYR A 54 23.87 15.85 -13.43
N ARG A 55 24.34 17.09 -13.58
CA ARG A 55 25.01 17.83 -12.50
C ARG A 55 23.97 18.65 -11.75
N ALA A 56 23.72 18.28 -10.50
CA ALA A 56 22.67 18.90 -9.69
C ALA A 56 23.03 20.33 -9.23
N GLN A 57 22.00 21.13 -8.98
CA GLN A 57 22.07 22.42 -8.28
C GLN A 57 21.47 22.34 -6.88
N ALA A 58 21.70 23.36 -6.06
CA ALA A 58 21.18 23.41 -4.69
C ALA A 58 19.65 23.46 -4.62
N SER A 59 18.99 23.98 -5.65
CA SER A 59 17.53 24.02 -5.76
C SER A 59 16.92 22.68 -6.16
N ASP A 60 17.70 21.76 -6.72
CA ASP A 60 17.13 20.57 -7.36
C ASP A 60 16.46 19.63 -6.36
N GLU A 61 15.34 19.06 -6.81
CA GLU A 61 14.63 18.01 -6.10
C GLU A 61 14.60 16.73 -6.93
N TRP A 62 14.65 15.56 -6.27
CA TRP A 62 14.49 14.27 -6.96
C TRP A 62 13.22 14.21 -7.81
N ARG A 63 12.12 14.82 -7.31
CA ARG A 63 10.84 14.92 -8.00
C ARG A 63 10.93 15.79 -9.24
N GLY A 64 11.62 16.93 -9.17
CA GLY A 64 11.85 17.79 -10.33
C GLY A 64 12.71 17.09 -11.38
N ILE A 65 13.78 16.41 -10.97
CA ILE A 65 14.64 15.65 -11.89
C ILE A 65 13.84 14.56 -12.61
N ALA A 66 13.00 13.82 -11.89
CA ALA A 66 12.14 12.81 -12.50
C ALA A 66 11.03 13.41 -13.39
N ALA A 67 10.42 14.52 -13.00
CA ALA A 67 9.47 15.23 -13.86
C ALA A 67 10.14 15.63 -15.18
N ARG A 68 11.32 16.25 -15.11
CA ARG A 68 12.09 16.75 -16.25
C ARG A 68 12.51 15.64 -17.21
N PHE A 69 12.99 14.51 -16.71
CA PHE A 69 13.63 13.49 -17.54
C PHE A 69 12.81 12.22 -17.75
N LEU A 70 11.91 11.88 -16.82
CA LEU A 70 11.05 10.70 -16.89
C LEU A 70 9.59 11.05 -17.26
N GLY A 71 9.25 12.34 -17.32
CA GLY A 71 7.90 12.84 -17.58
C GLY A 71 6.91 12.57 -16.46
N ASP A 72 7.39 12.14 -15.28
CA ASP A 72 6.54 11.78 -14.15
C ASP A 72 7.29 11.97 -12.83
N ALA A 73 6.92 13.03 -12.08
CA ALA A 73 7.50 13.34 -10.77
C ALA A 73 7.35 12.19 -9.75
N ARG A 74 6.35 11.31 -9.92
CA ARG A 74 6.10 10.17 -9.03
C ARG A 74 7.16 9.09 -9.17
N LYS A 75 7.96 9.13 -10.25
CA LYS A 75 9.08 8.21 -10.50
C LYS A 75 10.41 8.75 -9.96
N TRP A 76 10.40 9.76 -9.10
CA TRP A 76 11.60 10.27 -8.42
C TRP A 76 12.42 9.17 -7.76
N TRP A 77 11.74 8.17 -7.19
CA TRP A 77 12.36 7.02 -6.56
C TRP A 77 13.22 6.21 -7.52
N ARG A 78 12.91 6.20 -8.83
CA ARG A 78 13.72 5.50 -9.83
C ARG A 78 15.08 6.16 -9.96
N VAL A 79 15.11 7.49 -9.88
CA VAL A 79 16.35 8.27 -9.89
C VAL A 79 17.10 8.03 -8.58
N ALA A 80 16.44 8.18 -7.43
CA ALA A 80 17.06 7.97 -6.12
C ALA A 80 17.62 6.54 -5.95
N ASP A 81 16.85 5.50 -6.25
CA ASP A 81 17.25 4.08 -6.12
C ASP A 81 18.38 3.67 -7.08
N TYR A 82 18.56 4.41 -8.18
CA TYR A 82 19.68 4.20 -9.11
C TYR A 82 20.97 4.84 -8.60
N ASN A 83 20.85 5.89 -7.78
CA ASN A 83 21.95 6.61 -7.15
C ASN A 83 21.97 6.33 -5.64
N ASP A 84 21.73 5.08 -5.24
CA ASP A 84 21.65 4.68 -3.83
C ASP A 84 22.89 5.17 -3.06
N GLY A 85 22.66 5.79 -1.90
CA GLY A 85 23.69 6.44 -1.07
C GLY A 85 24.12 7.85 -1.52
N VAL A 86 23.58 8.39 -2.61
CA VAL A 86 23.85 9.77 -3.04
C VAL A 86 22.87 10.74 -2.41
N GLU A 87 23.38 11.78 -1.76
CA GLU A 87 22.59 12.91 -1.28
C GLU A 87 22.60 14.02 -2.33
N LEU A 88 21.42 14.49 -2.72
CA LEU A 88 21.28 15.49 -3.78
C LEU A 88 21.78 16.86 -3.31
N ARG A 89 22.93 17.30 -3.85
CA ARG A 89 23.57 18.58 -3.53
C ARG A 89 24.14 19.23 -4.78
N ALA A 90 24.38 20.54 -4.70
CA ALA A 90 25.00 21.29 -5.79
C ALA A 90 26.34 20.67 -6.21
N GLY A 91 26.51 20.47 -7.53
CA GLY A 91 27.72 19.91 -8.13
C GLY A 91 27.75 18.39 -8.23
N GLU A 92 26.88 17.68 -7.49
CA GLU A 92 26.79 16.22 -7.46
C GLU A 92 26.40 15.65 -8.84
N ILE A 93 26.96 14.50 -9.21
CA ILE A 93 26.62 13.84 -10.48
C ILE A 93 25.57 12.77 -10.21
N VAL A 94 24.38 13.00 -10.74
CA VAL A 94 23.23 12.09 -10.68
C VAL A 94 23.10 11.36 -12.00
N VAL A 95 22.93 10.04 -11.95
CA VAL A 95 22.58 9.23 -13.11
C VAL A 95 21.06 9.07 -13.18
N VAL A 96 20.42 9.61 -14.21
CA VAL A 96 18.98 9.50 -14.40
C VAL A 96 18.68 8.37 -15.39
N PRO A 97 18.12 7.23 -14.96
CA PRO A 97 17.79 6.12 -15.85
C PRO A 97 16.54 6.43 -16.68
N LEU A 98 16.72 6.63 -17.99
CA LEU A 98 15.62 6.95 -18.93
C LEU A 98 14.72 5.73 -19.21
N GLN A 99 15.20 4.53 -18.91
CA GLN A 99 14.46 3.27 -19.05
C GLN A 99 14.38 2.59 -17.67
N ALA A 100 13.38 1.72 -17.48
CA ALA A 100 13.30 0.91 -16.27
C ALA A 100 14.57 0.04 -16.16
N PRO A 101 15.38 0.20 -15.11
CA PRO A 101 16.68 -0.48 -15.02
C PRO A 101 16.54 -1.99 -14.78
N SER A 102 15.41 -2.42 -14.21
CA SER A 102 15.07 -3.81 -13.94
C SER A 102 13.56 -4.03 -14.12
N PRO A 103 13.09 -4.29 -15.35
CA PRO A 103 11.69 -4.67 -15.59
C PRO A 103 11.35 -5.92 -14.77
N GLY A 104 10.26 -5.90 -14.00
CA GLY A 104 9.89 -6.99 -13.09
C GLY A 104 10.76 -7.11 -11.83
N GLY A 105 11.67 -6.17 -11.59
CA GLY A 105 12.51 -6.13 -10.38
C GLY A 105 13.49 -7.30 -10.26
N VAL A 106 13.89 -7.90 -11.39
CA VAL A 106 14.91 -8.96 -11.45
C VAL A 106 16.29 -8.37 -11.71
N ASP A 107 17.24 -8.70 -10.86
CA ASP A 107 18.67 -8.52 -11.11
C ASP A 107 19.36 -9.88 -11.27
N GLY A 108 20.67 -9.88 -11.56
CA GLY A 108 21.43 -11.11 -11.80
C GLY A 108 21.52 -12.09 -10.63
N LYS A 109 21.03 -11.73 -9.43
CA LYS A 109 21.10 -12.53 -8.20
C LYS A 109 19.78 -12.60 -7.43
N ARG A 110 18.86 -11.67 -7.64
CA ARG A 110 17.64 -11.50 -6.84
C ARG A 110 16.46 -11.07 -7.71
N PHE A 111 15.26 -11.36 -7.23
CA PHE A 111 14.04 -10.77 -7.76
C PHE A 111 13.28 -10.06 -6.64
N GLN A 112 12.64 -8.95 -7.01
CA GLN A 112 11.81 -8.17 -6.14
C GLN A 112 10.53 -8.92 -5.77
N THR A 113 10.12 -8.77 -4.53
CA THR A 113 8.81 -9.19 -4.03
C THR A 113 8.10 -8.01 -3.40
N VAL A 114 6.78 -7.97 -3.47
CA VAL A 114 5.94 -6.95 -2.82
C VAL A 114 5.12 -7.61 -1.72
N PRO A 115 5.43 -7.35 -0.44
CA PRO A 115 4.56 -7.75 0.65
C PRO A 115 3.26 -6.93 0.61
N ILE A 116 2.13 -7.61 0.80
CA ILE A 116 0.83 -6.98 0.98
C ILE A 116 0.41 -7.21 2.43
N LEU A 117 0.30 -6.13 3.20
CA LEU A 117 -0.09 -6.15 4.61
C LEU A 117 -1.62 -6.20 4.69
N CYS A 118 -2.17 -7.08 5.52
CA CYS A 118 -3.62 -7.18 5.73
C CYS A 118 -3.99 -6.85 7.18
N TYR A 119 -4.76 -5.77 7.35
CA TYR A 119 -5.34 -5.31 8.61
C TYR A 119 -6.87 -5.45 8.59
N HIS A 120 -7.55 -5.30 9.73
CA HIS A 120 -9.01 -5.39 9.79
C HIS A 120 -9.61 -4.27 10.65
N ARG A 121 -9.34 -4.28 11.95
CA ARG A 121 -9.87 -3.30 12.92
C ARG A 121 -8.75 -2.51 13.57
N PHE A 122 -9.10 -1.32 14.04
CA PHE A 122 -8.17 -0.42 14.71
C PHE A 122 -8.75 0.15 15.99
N GLY A 123 -7.88 0.63 16.88
CA GLY A 123 -8.29 1.31 18.11
C GLY A 123 -8.18 0.44 19.36
N PRO A 124 -8.93 0.74 20.43
CA PRO A 124 -8.91 -0.04 21.65
C PRO A 124 -9.61 -1.40 21.46
N GLY A 125 -9.06 -2.45 22.06
CA GLY A 125 -9.67 -3.78 22.02
C GLY A 125 -8.71 -4.89 22.44
N ASN A 126 -9.26 -6.08 22.64
CA ASN A 126 -8.52 -7.27 23.09
C ASN A 126 -8.48 -8.41 22.05
N SER A 127 -9.05 -8.20 20.87
CA SER A 127 -8.97 -9.18 19.77
C SER A 127 -7.67 -9.03 19.00
N LYS A 128 -7.09 -10.16 18.58
CA LYS A 128 -5.92 -10.17 17.68
C LYS A 128 -6.18 -9.46 16.35
N MET A 129 -7.44 -9.26 15.96
CA MET A 129 -7.81 -8.57 14.71
C MET A 129 -7.82 -7.03 14.85
N ILE A 130 -7.61 -6.51 16.07
CA ILE A 130 -7.62 -5.09 16.38
C ILE A 130 -6.19 -4.62 16.61
N VAL A 131 -5.68 -3.76 15.72
CA VAL A 131 -4.37 -3.10 15.89
C VAL A 131 -4.58 -1.73 16.53
N SER A 132 -3.90 -1.43 17.64
CA SER A 132 -4.02 -0.10 18.25
C SER A 132 -3.53 1.00 17.30
N ALA A 133 -4.16 2.18 17.38
CA ALA A 133 -3.75 3.33 16.54
C ALA A 133 -2.26 3.69 16.74
N GLU A 134 -1.76 3.57 17.97
CA GLU A 134 -0.35 3.78 18.29
C GLU A 134 0.55 2.76 17.60
N ASN A 135 0.22 1.46 17.67
CA ASN A 135 1.03 0.43 17.02
C ASN A 135 1.01 0.60 15.49
N PHE A 136 -0.15 0.91 14.91
CA PHE A 136 -0.25 1.22 13.49
C PHE A 136 0.60 2.44 13.10
N ALA A 137 0.54 3.53 13.86
CA ALA A 137 1.39 4.72 13.62
C ALA A 137 2.88 4.39 13.69
N ARG A 138 3.30 3.57 14.67
CA ARG A 138 4.70 3.11 14.79
C ARG A 138 5.13 2.24 13.61
N GLN A 139 4.24 1.40 13.09
CA GLN A 139 4.51 0.60 11.89
C GLN A 139 4.69 1.50 10.66
N MET A 140 3.80 2.48 10.46
CA MET A 140 3.90 3.42 9.34
C MET A 140 5.16 4.28 9.41
N GLN A 141 5.49 4.80 10.60
CA GLN A 141 6.73 5.55 10.82
C GLN A 141 7.96 4.68 10.51
N TRP A 142 7.94 3.41 10.92
CA TRP A 142 9.05 2.51 10.63
C TRP A 142 9.24 2.29 9.13
N LEU A 143 8.16 2.22 8.35
CA LEU A 143 8.25 2.16 6.89
C LEU A 143 8.98 3.39 6.32
N VAL A 144 8.61 4.60 6.77
CA VAL A 144 9.29 5.85 6.39
C VAL A 144 10.77 5.81 6.76
N ASP A 145 11.09 5.51 8.01
CA ASP A 145 12.45 5.53 8.55
C ASP A 145 13.38 4.51 7.87
N ASN A 146 12.82 3.52 7.15
CA ASN A 146 13.55 2.43 6.51
C ASN A 146 13.37 2.43 4.99
N ASP A 147 12.99 3.59 4.41
CA ASP A 147 12.84 3.84 2.96
C ASP A 147 11.89 2.84 2.27
N TYR A 148 10.87 2.37 2.97
CA TYR A 148 9.77 1.63 2.34
C TYR A 148 8.84 2.61 1.65
N ARG A 149 8.35 2.21 0.47
CA ARG A 149 7.40 2.99 -0.31
C ARG A 149 6.07 2.26 -0.36
N VAL A 150 5.05 2.89 0.24
CA VAL A 150 3.69 2.33 0.18
C VAL A 150 3.10 2.63 -1.18
N ILE A 151 2.71 1.60 -1.92
CA ILE A 151 2.18 1.70 -3.28
C ILE A 151 0.69 1.30 -3.31
N PRO A 152 -0.12 1.90 -4.19
CA PRO A 152 -1.47 1.41 -4.44
C PRO A 152 -1.42 0.05 -5.16
N LEU A 153 -2.46 -0.77 -4.98
CA LEU A 153 -2.53 -2.08 -5.67
C LEU A 153 -2.60 -1.96 -7.20
N SER A 154 -2.98 -0.80 -7.75
CA SER A 154 -2.90 -0.52 -9.20
C SER A 154 -1.47 -0.53 -9.73
N ASP A 155 -0.51 -0.08 -8.93
CA ASP A 155 0.90 -0.08 -9.34
C ASP A 155 1.44 -1.51 -9.32
N LEU A 156 1.04 -2.29 -8.30
CA LEU A 156 1.36 -3.73 -8.26
C LEU A 156 0.74 -4.48 -9.45
N GLU A 157 -0.49 -4.17 -9.84
CA GLU A 157 -1.11 -4.75 -11.04
C GLU A 157 -0.28 -4.47 -12.31
N GLY A 158 0.18 -3.22 -12.48
CA GLY A 158 1.06 -2.85 -13.58
C GLY A 158 2.41 -3.58 -13.55
N PHE A 159 2.96 -3.81 -12.35
CA PHE A 159 4.18 -4.59 -12.16
C PHE A 159 4.02 -6.07 -12.52
N LEU A 160 2.92 -6.70 -12.08
CA LEU A 160 2.59 -8.09 -12.43
C LEU A 160 2.37 -8.27 -13.94
N ALA A 161 1.85 -7.25 -14.60
CA ALA A 161 1.68 -7.24 -16.06
C ALA A 161 2.97 -6.89 -16.83
N GLY A 162 4.10 -6.67 -16.16
CA GLY A 162 5.36 -6.25 -16.78
C GLY A 162 5.34 -4.85 -17.40
N ARG A 163 4.33 -4.03 -17.06
CA ARG A 163 4.14 -2.67 -17.61
C ARG A 163 4.93 -1.62 -16.84
N ASN A 164 5.10 -1.80 -15.54
CA ASN A 164 5.73 -0.84 -14.63
C ASN A 164 6.85 -1.49 -13.82
N ASP A 165 7.87 -0.72 -13.48
CA ASP A 165 8.78 -1.00 -12.38
C ASP A 165 8.23 -0.44 -11.07
N LEU A 166 8.77 -0.91 -9.94
CA LEU A 166 8.39 -0.46 -8.61
C LEU A 166 9.62 -0.01 -7.81
N PRO A 167 9.42 0.85 -6.79
CA PRO A 167 10.43 1.11 -5.77
C PRO A 167 11.04 -0.18 -5.20
N ARG A 168 12.35 -0.24 -4.96
CA ARG A 168 13.01 -1.47 -4.43
C ARG A 168 12.37 -2.00 -3.14
N ARG A 169 11.87 -1.12 -2.29
CA ARG A 169 11.20 -1.44 -1.00
C ARG A 169 9.70 -1.14 -1.05
N ALA A 170 9.04 -1.51 -2.15
CA ALA A 170 7.60 -1.39 -2.28
C ALA A 170 6.83 -2.30 -1.31
N VAL A 171 5.76 -1.78 -0.70
CA VAL A 171 4.81 -2.53 0.15
C VAL A 171 3.40 -2.02 -0.14
N ALA A 172 2.39 -2.89 -0.07
CA ALA A 172 0.99 -2.48 -0.18
C ALA A 172 0.27 -2.66 1.15
N ILE A 173 -0.65 -1.75 1.47
CA ILE A 173 -1.49 -1.82 2.67
C ILE A 173 -2.92 -2.13 2.25
N THR A 174 -3.47 -3.19 2.83
CA THR A 174 -4.87 -3.61 2.64
C THR A 174 -5.58 -3.73 3.98
N ILE A 175 -6.87 -3.41 3.98
CA ILE A 175 -7.70 -3.42 5.18
C ILE A 175 -9.04 -4.08 4.84
N ASP A 176 -9.36 -5.17 5.50
CA ASP A 176 -10.55 -5.96 5.17
C ASP A 176 -11.78 -5.51 6.00
N ASP A 177 -12.94 -6.07 5.62
CA ASP A 177 -14.26 -5.97 6.24
C ASP A 177 -14.98 -4.63 6.14
N GLY A 178 -14.27 -3.50 6.15
CA GLY A 178 -14.88 -2.17 6.06
C GLY A 178 -15.48 -1.66 7.38
N TYR A 179 -14.79 -1.88 8.50
CA TYR A 179 -15.15 -1.33 9.80
C TYR A 179 -14.97 0.19 9.89
N ARG A 180 -15.84 0.87 10.63
CA ARG A 180 -15.78 2.32 10.90
C ARG A 180 -14.43 2.76 11.49
N THR A 181 -13.78 1.89 12.26
CA THR A 181 -12.46 2.14 12.86
C THR A 181 -11.37 2.48 11.83
N VAL A 182 -11.55 2.06 10.57
CA VAL A 182 -10.65 2.44 9.48
C VAL A 182 -10.67 3.95 9.28
N PHE A 183 -11.86 4.56 9.25
CA PHE A 183 -12.03 6.01 9.11
C PHE A 183 -11.57 6.76 10.36
N GLU A 184 -11.86 6.22 11.54
CA GLU A 184 -11.59 6.89 12.83
C GLU A 184 -10.12 6.86 13.25
N HIS A 185 -9.40 5.78 12.91
CA HIS A 185 -8.04 5.55 13.43
C HIS A 185 -6.99 5.38 12.35
N ALA A 186 -7.22 4.55 11.32
CA ALA A 186 -6.21 4.28 10.31
C ALA A 186 -6.07 5.41 9.29
N TYR A 187 -7.18 5.93 8.78
CA TYR A 187 -7.19 6.96 7.74
C TYR A 187 -6.44 8.25 8.14
N PRO A 188 -6.62 8.83 9.35
CA PRO A 188 -5.83 10.00 9.76
C PRO A 188 -4.32 9.74 9.79
N ILE A 189 -3.91 8.52 10.18
CA ILE A 189 -2.50 8.11 10.19
C ILE A 189 -1.99 7.97 8.75
N LEU A 190 -2.72 7.28 7.89
CA LEU A 190 -2.37 7.12 6.47
C LEU A 190 -2.24 8.49 5.77
N LYS A 191 -3.15 9.44 6.05
CA LYS A 191 -3.06 10.82 5.56
C LYS A 191 -1.77 11.52 6.00
N LYS A 192 -1.39 11.40 7.27
CA LYS A 192 -0.17 12.02 7.81
C LYS A 192 1.09 11.60 7.05
N PHE A 193 1.13 10.34 6.60
CA PHE A 193 2.25 9.78 5.85
C PHE A 193 2.05 9.83 4.32
N ALA A 194 0.90 10.32 3.85
CA ALA A 194 0.41 10.19 2.47
C ALA A 194 0.55 8.76 1.90
N PHE A 195 0.26 7.78 2.74
CA PHE A 195 0.32 6.37 2.35
C PHE A 195 -1.00 5.93 1.73
N PRO A 196 -0.98 5.41 0.49
CA PRO A 196 -2.17 4.82 -0.10
C PRO A 196 -2.52 3.51 0.58
N ALA A 197 -3.80 3.16 0.61
CA ALA A 197 -4.27 1.86 1.08
C ALA A 197 -5.53 1.42 0.31
N THR A 198 -5.75 0.11 0.25
CA THR A 198 -6.98 -0.46 -0.29
C THR A 198 -7.84 -1.03 0.84
N VAL A 199 -9.09 -0.58 0.94
CA VAL A 199 -10.08 -1.15 1.85
C VAL A 199 -10.97 -2.11 1.06
N PHE A 200 -11.00 -3.38 1.47
CA PHE A 200 -11.90 -4.39 0.92
C PHE A 200 -13.17 -4.46 1.78
N LEU A 201 -14.31 -4.23 1.15
CA LEU A 201 -15.62 -4.10 1.81
C LEU A 201 -16.56 -5.23 1.37
N TYR A 202 -17.24 -5.86 2.33
CA TYR A 202 -18.41 -6.67 2.01
C TYR A 202 -19.68 -5.84 2.14
N THR A 203 -20.51 -5.82 1.08
CA THR A 203 -21.48 -4.73 0.92
C THR A 203 -22.70 -4.84 1.82
N ASP A 204 -23.05 -6.03 2.31
CA ASP A 204 -24.13 -6.21 3.28
C ASP A 204 -23.77 -5.65 4.66
N PHE A 205 -22.49 -5.40 4.95
CA PHE A 205 -22.09 -4.76 6.20
C PHE A 205 -22.43 -3.28 6.24
N VAL A 206 -22.41 -2.62 5.08
CA VAL A 206 -22.41 -1.16 4.99
C VAL A 206 -23.68 -0.58 5.60
N GLY A 207 -23.50 0.36 6.53
CA GLY A 207 -24.60 0.97 7.25
C GLY A 207 -25.06 0.19 8.49
N ALA A 208 -24.46 -0.97 8.80
CA ALA A 208 -24.58 -1.59 10.11
C ALA A 208 -23.80 -0.79 11.18
N GLY A 209 -24.05 -1.07 12.47
CA GLY A 209 -23.61 -0.22 13.59
C GLY A 209 -22.11 0.10 13.63
N ASP A 210 -21.25 -0.88 13.33
CA ASP A 210 -19.78 -0.74 13.35
C ASP A 210 -19.16 -0.60 11.94
N ALA A 211 -19.98 -0.50 10.90
CA ALA A 211 -19.52 -0.44 9.52
C ALA A 211 -19.20 1.00 9.08
N LEU A 212 -18.34 1.11 8.08
CA LEU A 212 -18.19 2.37 7.34
C LEU A 212 -19.52 2.79 6.74
N THR A 213 -19.76 4.10 6.74
CA THR A 213 -20.85 4.70 5.96
C THR A 213 -20.38 5.04 4.55
N TRP A 214 -21.32 5.14 3.60
CA TRP A 214 -21.02 5.62 2.25
C TRP A 214 -20.38 7.01 2.23
N LYS A 215 -20.78 7.90 3.15
CA LYS A 215 -20.18 9.23 3.28
C LYS A 215 -18.70 9.13 3.70
N GLN A 216 -18.39 8.33 4.71
CA GLN A 216 -16.99 8.15 5.15
C GLN A 216 -16.12 7.54 4.05
N MET A 217 -16.65 6.57 3.30
CA MET A 217 -15.94 5.99 2.16
C MET A 217 -15.69 7.03 1.07
N ARG A 218 -16.68 7.88 0.76
CA ARG A 218 -16.51 8.99 -0.18
C ARG A 218 -15.44 9.98 0.29
N ASP A 219 -15.48 10.40 1.55
CA ASP A 219 -14.48 11.31 2.14
C ASP A 219 -13.04 10.72 2.07
N MET A 220 -12.90 9.40 2.11
CA MET A 220 -11.61 8.69 1.96
C MET A 220 -11.17 8.57 0.49
N VAL A 221 -12.10 8.26 -0.42
CA VAL A 221 -11.85 8.19 -1.86
C VAL A 221 -11.47 9.56 -2.43
N ASP A 222 -12.22 10.60 -2.07
CA ASP A 222 -12.01 11.97 -2.56
C ASP A 222 -10.66 12.55 -2.09
N SER A 223 -10.02 11.93 -1.09
CA SER A 223 -8.67 12.26 -0.65
C SER A 223 -7.58 11.78 -1.61
N GLY A 224 -7.90 10.89 -2.56
CA GLY A 224 -6.95 10.24 -3.45
C GLY A 224 -6.04 9.18 -2.81
N LEU A 225 -6.18 8.91 -1.51
CA LEU A 225 -5.31 7.94 -0.80
C LEU A 225 -5.93 6.56 -0.66
N ILE A 226 -7.25 6.49 -0.52
CA ILE A 226 -7.94 5.24 -0.20
C ILE A 226 -8.70 4.72 -1.43
N ASP A 227 -8.38 3.49 -1.82
CA ASP A 227 -9.12 2.74 -2.83
C ASP A 227 -10.14 1.81 -2.12
N ILE A 228 -11.40 1.81 -2.55
CA ILE A 228 -12.45 0.92 -1.99
C ILE A 228 -12.73 -0.20 -3.00
N GLN A 229 -12.59 -1.45 -2.56
CA GLN A 229 -12.65 -2.64 -3.42
C GLN A 229 -13.51 -3.74 -2.76
N ALA A 230 -13.76 -4.85 -3.46
CA ALA A 230 -14.79 -5.81 -3.04
C ALA A 230 -14.25 -6.92 -2.12
N HIS A 231 -15.05 -7.30 -1.12
CA HIS A 231 -14.81 -8.42 -0.21
C HIS A 231 -16.01 -9.39 -0.15
N SER A 232 -16.61 -9.69 -1.31
CA SER A 232 -17.92 -10.35 -1.48
C SER A 232 -19.13 -9.50 -1.08
N LYS A 233 -20.35 -10.05 -1.20
CA LYS A 233 -21.58 -9.37 -0.79
C LYS A 233 -21.80 -9.55 0.71
N SER A 234 -21.71 -10.78 1.20
CA SER A 234 -22.15 -11.17 2.54
C SER A 234 -21.04 -11.64 3.48
N HIS A 235 -19.80 -11.75 2.99
CA HIS A 235 -18.65 -12.31 3.73
C HIS A 235 -18.80 -13.80 4.09
N THR A 236 -19.60 -14.55 3.33
CA THR A 236 -19.60 -16.02 3.44
C THR A 236 -18.31 -16.62 2.87
N ASN A 237 -17.93 -17.80 3.36
CA ASN A 237 -16.86 -18.54 2.73
C ASN A 237 -17.35 -19.07 1.37
N LEU A 238 -16.74 -18.55 0.30
CA LEU A 238 -17.21 -18.78 -1.07
C LEU A 238 -16.99 -20.21 -1.58
N ILE A 239 -16.08 -20.98 -0.96
CA ILE A 239 -15.87 -22.38 -1.36
C ILE A 239 -16.86 -23.34 -0.70
N ASN A 240 -17.56 -22.87 0.35
CA ASN A 240 -18.53 -23.68 1.07
C ASN A 240 -19.89 -23.66 0.38
N ARG A 241 -20.53 -24.83 0.35
CA ARG A 241 -21.92 -24.99 -0.08
C ARG A 241 -22.86 -24.90 1.11
N ALA A 242 -24.03 -24.32 0.90
CA ALA A 242 -25.10 -24.38 1.89
C ALA A 242 -25.69 -25.82 1.96
N PRO A 243 -26.28 -26.24 3.09
CA PRO A 243 -26.94 -27.54 3.17
C PRO A 243 -28.01 -27.72 2.08
N GLY A 244 -27.91 -28.79 1.30
CA GLY A 244 -28.83 -29.08 0.19
C GLY A 244 -28.61 -28.24 -1.08
N GLU A 245 -27.57 -27.42 -1.14
CA GLU A 245 -27.27 -26.57 -2.29
C GLU A 245 -26.66 -27.37 -3.44
N ASP A 246 -27.41 -27.51 -4.52
CA ASP A 246 -26.94 -28.15 -5.75
C ASP A 246 -25.90 -27.28 -6.50
N GLY A 247 -25.33 -27.82 -7.59
CA GLY A 247 -24.33 -27.13 -8.41
C GLY A 247 -24.81 -25.81 -9.01
N LYS A 248 -26.07 -25.73 -9.43
CA LYS A 248 -26.63 -24.57 -10.11
C LYS A 248 -26.91 -23.46 -9.10
N ALA A 249 -27.55 -23.79 -7.98
CA ALA A 249 -27.81 -22.86 -6.89
C ALA A 249 -26.51 -22.26 -6.33
N TYR A 250 -25.48 -23.11 -6.13
CA TYR A 250 -24.14 -22.65 -5.74
C TYR A 250 -23.56 -21.66 -6.76
N ALA A 251 -23.61 -22.00 -8.05
CA ALA A 251 -23.08 -21.13 -9.10
C ALA A 251 -23.78 -19.76 -9.15
N GLU A 252 -25.10 -19.73 -9.01
CA GLU A 252 -25.91 -18.50 -8.99
C GLU A 252 -25.60 -17.66 -7.74
N ARG A 253 -25.51 -18.28 -6.56
CA ARG A 253 -25.16 -17.58 -5.32
C ARG A 253 -23.77 -16.95 -5.40
N ILE A 254 -22.77 -17.70 -5.85
CA ILE A 254 -21.38 -17.21 -5.94
C ILE A 254 -21.26 -16.10 -7.00
N ASP A 255 -22.03 -16.16 -8.08
CA ASP A 255 -22.09 -15.06 -9.06
C ASP A 255 -22.63 -13.77 -8.42
N VAL A 256 -23.66 -13.87 -7.58
CA VAL A 256 -24.20 -12.74 -6.80
C VAL A 256 -23.20 -12.23 -5.77
N GLU A 257 -22.53 -13.11 -5.02
CA GLU A 257 -21.51 -12.74 -4.03
C GLU A 257 -20.37 -11.92 -4.65
N ILE A 258 -19.99 -12.20 -5.89
CA ILE A 258 -18.87 -11.57 -6.58
C ILE A 258 -19.30 -10.34 -7.40
N GLY A 259 -20.47 -10.41 -8.06
CA GLY A 259 -20.94 -9.38 -8.99
C GLY A 259 -21.75 -8.25 -8.34
N ALA A 260 -22.55 -8.55 -7.30
CA ALA A 260 -23.37 -7.52 -6.65
C ALA A 260 -22.54 -6.38 -5.99
N PRO A 261 -21.38 -6.65 -5.36
CA PRO A 261 -20.55 -5.60 -4.78
C PRO A 261 -20.11 -4.52 -5.78
N ILE A 262 -19.84 -4.90 -7.05
CA ILE A 262 -19.44 -3.96 -8.10
C ILE A 262 -20.52 -2.88 -8.27
N LYS A 263 -21.78 -3.29 -8.46
CA LYS A 263 -22.90 -2.35 -8.64
C LYS A 263 -23.13 -1.50 -7.40
N ALA A 264 -23.06 -2.12 -6.21
CA ALA A 264 -23.28 -1.43 -4.95
C ALA A 264 -22.23 -0.33 -4.70
N ILE A 265 -20.96 -0.62 -4.94
CA ILE A 265 -19.85 0.32 -4.74
C ILE A 265 -19.85 1.40 -5.84
N GLU A 266 -19.88 1.02 -7.12
CA GLU A 266 -19.76 1.99 -8.22
C GLU A 266 -20.97 2.94 -8.35
N SER A 267 -22.15 2.55 -7.86
CA SER A 267 -23.32 3.46 -7.81
C SER A 267 -23.20 4.53 -6.72
N ARG A 268 -22.28 4.36 -5.76
CA ARG A 268 -22.13 5.22 -4.58
C ARG A 268 -20.79 5.93 -4.51
N LEU A 269 -19.77 5.47 -5.22
CA LEU A 269 -18.41 6.01 -5.20
C LEU A 269 -17.89 6.18 -6.63
N PRO A 270 -17.12 7.25 -6.92
CA PRO A 270 -16.61 7.55 -8.26
C PRO A 270 -15.35 6.72 -8.60
N ILE A 271 -15.45 5.39 -8.43
CA ILE A 271 -14.34 4.45 -8.61
C ILE A 271 -14.74 3.28 -9.49
N LYS A 272 -13.76 2.47 -9.86
CA LYS A 272 -13.99 1.18 -10.51
C LYS A 272 -13.58 0.05 -9.59
N VAL A 273 -14.47 -0.94 -9.45
CA VAL A 273 -14.19 -2.14 -8.67
C VAL A 273 -13.46 -3.11 -9.57
N LYS A 274 -12.18 -3.35 -9.25
CA LYS A 274 -11.23 -4.14 -10.03
C LYS A 274 -10.46 -5.15 -9.20
N ARG A 275 -10.58 -5.12 -7.88
CA ARG A 275 -9.81 -5.98 -6.97
C ARG A 275 -10.75 -6.67 -6.01
N PHE A 276 -10.46 -7.93 -5.72
CA PHE A 276 -11.27 -8.76 -4.84
C PHE A 276 -10.39 -9.42 -3.77
N ALA A 277 -10.72 -9.21 -2.50
CA ALA A 277 -10.16 -10.04 -1.43
C ALA A 277 -11.13 -11.19 -1.16
N PHE A 278 -10.64 -12.43 -1.10
CA PHE A 278 -11.49 -13.57 -0.78
C PHE A 278 -11.76 -13.61 0.73
N PRO A 279 -13.03 -13.68 1.18
CA PRO A 279 -13.34 -13.94 2.59
C PRO A 279 -12.57 -15.18 3.06
N TYR A 280 -11.89 -15.06 4.21
CA TYR A 280 -11.02 -16.10 4.78
C TYR A 280 -9.80 -16.50 3.92
N GLY A 281 -9.64 -15.90 2.73
CA GLY A 281 -8.58 -16.20 1.77
C GLY A 281 -8.78 -17.47 0.95
N ASP A 282 -9.93 -18.13 1.07
CA ASP A 282 -10.23 -19.39 0.39
C ASP A 282 -10.77 -19.17 -1.02
N VAL A 283 -10.34 -20.01 -1.95
CA VAL A 283 -10.70 -19.90 -3.37
C VAL A 283 -10.66 -21.27 -4.05
N ASN A 284 -11.60 -21.49 -4.95
CA ASN A 284 -11.67 -22.67 -5.82
C ASN A 284 -11.85 -22.21 -7.29
N GLN A 285 -11.85 -23.16 -8.22
CA GLN A 285 -11.99 -22.84 -9.64
C GLN A 285 -13.30 -22.13 -9.95
N ASP A 286 -14.40 -22.52 -9.29
CA ASP A 286 -15.69 -21.86 -9.49
C ASP A 286 -15.59 -20.36 -9.20
N VAL A 287 -15.07 -19.99 -8.04
CA VAL A 287 -14.87 -18.58 -7.63
C VAL A 287 -13.97 -17.83 -8.61
N LEU A 288 -12.86 -18.44 -9.05
CA LEU A 288 -11.95 -17.83 -10.04
C LEU A 288 -12.65 -17.51 -11.36
N ASP A 289 -13.48 -18.43 -11.86
CA ASP A 289 -14.22 -18.24 -13.11
C ASP A 289 -15.20 -17.06 -13.01
N ARG A 290 -15.82 -16.86 -11.83
CA ARG A 290 -16.73 -15.72 -11.59
C ARG A 290 -15.93 -14.41 -11.48
N LEU A 291 -14.77 -14.39 -10.82
CA LEU A 291 -13.90 -13.21 -10.81
C LEU A 291 -13.55 -12.75 -12.23
N GLN A 292 -13.19 -13.71 -13.11
CA GLN A 292 -12.89 -13.42 -14.51
C GLN A 292 -14.12 -12.92 -15.27
N ARG A 293 -15.27 -13.57 -15.09
CA ARG A 293 -16.54 -13.17 -15.72
C ARG A 293 -16.96 -11.75 -15.35
N HIS A 294 -16.71 -11.34 -14.10
CA HIS A 294 -17.01 -9.99 -13.60
C HIS A 294 -15.87 -9.00 -13.81
N HIS A 295 -14.83 -9.37 -14.56
CA HIS A 295 -13.72 -8.49 -14.97
C HIS A 295 -12.95 -7.84 -13.80
N TYR A 296 -12.73 -8.60 -12.72
CA TYR A 296 -11.72 -8.27 -11.73
C TYR A 296 -10.33 -8.43 -12.33
N ASP A 297 -9.39 -7.56 -11.96
CA ASP A 297 -8.00 -7.61 -12.39
C ASP A 297 -7.13 -8.39 -11.39
N LEU A 298 -7.44 -8.28 -10.09
CA LEU A 298 -6.68 -8.92 -9.00
C LEU A 298 -7.60 -9.70 -8.03
N GLY A 299 -7.07 -10.81 -7.53
CA GLY A 299 -7.64 -11.63 -6.46
C GLY A 299 -6.62 -11.83 -5.34
N LEU A 300 -7.02 -11.61 -4.09
CA LEU A 300 -6.12 -11.59 -2.93
C LEU A 300 -6.56 -12.59 -1.85
N THR A 301 -5.63 -13.44 -1.43
CA THR A 301 -5.78 -14.43 -0.36
C THR A 301 -5.25 -13.89 0.97
N VAL A 302 -5.25 -14.72 2.03
CA VAL A 302 -4.52 -14.43 3.29
C VAL A 302 -3.29 -15.33 3.47
N ASN A 303 -2.82 -15.96 2.38
CA ASN A 303 -1.61 -16.76 2.40
C ASN A 303 -0.39 -15.83 2.57
N PRO A 304 0.47 -16.05 3.58
CA PRO A 304 1.61 -15.17 3.83
C PRO A 304 2.66 -15.27 2.73
N GLY A 305 3.37 -14.17 2.49
CA GLY A 305 4.46 -14.08 1.52
C GLY A 305 4.43 -12.80 0.68
N GLY A 306 5.51 -12.56 -0.05
CA GLY A 306 5.60 -11.47 -1.02
C GLY A 306 5.21 -11.92 -2.43
N ASN A 307 4.85 -10.95 -3.27
CA ASN A 307 4.42 -11.15 -4.65
C ASN A 307 5.49 -10.63 -5.62
N ALA A 308 6.10 -11.52 -6.41
CA ALA A 308 6.99 -11.17 -7.52
C ALA A 308 6.18 -10.83 -8.78
N PHE A 309 6.82 -10.28 -9.82
CA PHE A 309 6.16 -9.91 -11.08
C PHE A 309 5.48 -11.09 -11.80
N PHE A 310 5.95 -12.31 -11.59
CA PHE A 310 5.36 -13.55 -12.13
C PHE A 310 4.32 -14.20 -11.20
N SER A 311 3.86 -13.49 -10.15
CA SER A 311 2.85 -14.05 -9.25
C SER A 311 1.49 -14.13 -9.92
N GLU A 312 0.74 -15.18 -9.61
CA GLU A 312 -0.61 -15.38 -10.12
C GLU A 312 -1.56 -14.28 -9.63
N ARG A 313 -2.07 -13.47 -10.56
CA ARG A 313 -2.84 -12.23 -10.26
C ARG A 313 -4.12 -12.44 -9.45
N TYR A 314 -4.71 -13.63 -9.51
CA TYR A 314 -5.90 -14.00 -8.72
C TYR A 314 -5.57 -14.75 -7.43
N MET A 315 -4.30 -14.93 -7.11
CA MET A 315 -3.81 -15.67 -5.96
C MET A 315 -2.78 -14.87 -5.16
N LEU A 316 -2.91 -13.53 -5.15
CA LEU A 316 -1.95 -12.68 -4.48
C LEU A 316 -1.92 -12.99 -2.99
N ARG A 317 -0.70 -13.05 -2.47
CA ARG A 317 -0.39 -13.38 -1.08
C ARG A 317 -0.48 -12.12 -0.24
N ARG A 318 -1.12 -12.24 0.92
CA ARG A 318 -1.20 -11.18 1.93
C ARG A 318 -0.80 -11.72 3.27
N THR A 319 -0.12 -10.90 4.05
CA THR A 319 0.31 -11.27 5.39
C THR A 319 -0.50 -10.50 6.42
N MET A 320 -1.22 -11.26 7.25
CA MET A 320 -2.05 -10.71 8.32
C MET A 320 -1.19 -9.98 9.36
N ILE A 321 -1.65 -8.79 9.75
CA ILE A 321 -1.08 -8.00 10.85
C ILE A 321 -2.07 -7.99 12.00
N TYR A 322 -1.70 -8.68 13.08
CA TYR A 322 -2.50 -8.80 14.28
C TYR A 322 -2.09 -7.77 15.35
N GLY A 323 -3.01 -7.50 16.29
CA GLY A 323 -2.83 -6.55 17.38
C GLY A 323 -1.70 -6.90 18.35
N ASP A 324 -1.40 -8.18 18.49
CA ASP A 324 -0.30 -8.71 19.30
C ASP A 324 1.05 -8.68 18.55
N HIS A 325 1.08 -8.33 17.27
CA HIS A 325 2.33 -8.10 16.55
C HIS A 325 2.98 -6.80 17.01
N GLY A 326 4.02 -6.94 17.84
CA GLY A 326 4.99 -5.88 18.07
C GLY A 326 5.80 -5.55 16.81
N LEU A 327 6.58 -4.47 16.88
CA LEU A 327 7.33 -3.96 15.72
C LEU A 327 8.30 -4.98 15.10
N ALA A 328 8.93 -5.86 15.90
CA ALA A 328 9.81 -6.90 15.37
C ALA A 328 9.05 -7.91 14.49
N ALA A 329 7.86 -8.33 14.91
CA ALA A 329 7.00 -9.22 14.13
C ALA A 329 6.53 -8.55 12.84
N PHE A 330 6.20 -7.26 12.90
CA PHE A 330 5.88 -6.47 11.70
C PHE A 330 7.04 -6.47 10.68
N LYS A 331 8.26 -6.17 11.12
CA LYS A 331 9.46 -6.15 10.24
C LYS A 331 9.71 -7.46 9.52
N ALA A 332 9.50 -8.60 10.20
CA ALA A 332 9.68 -9.92 9.63
C ALA A 332 8.74 -10.22 8.43
N ARG A 333 7.70 -9.40 8.22
CA ARG A 333 6.70 -9.54 7.15
C ARG A 333 6.96 -8.61 5.96
N LEU A 334 8.08 -7.89 5.97
CA LEU A 334 8.43 -6.87 4.98
C LEU A 334 9.56 -7.32 4.03
N GLU A 335 9.60 -8.60 3.68
CA GLU A 335 10.55 -9.12 2.71
C GLU A 335 10.24 -8.60 1.30
N THR A 336 11.12 -7.74 0.76
CA THR A 336 10.94 -7.11 -0.56
C THR A 336 11.85 -7.65 -1.66
N SER A 337 12.70 -8.64 -1.36
CA SER A 337 13.50 -9.31 -2.38
C SER A 337 13.88 -10.71 -1.94
N ARG A 338 14.01 -11.61 -2.92
CA ARG A 338 14.46 -12.99 -2.72
C ARG A 338 15.60 -13.32 -3.67
N PRO A 339 16.52 -14.23 -3.30
CA PRO A 339 17.53 -14.70 -4.23
C PRO A 339 16.86 -15.43 -5.41
N VAL A 340 17.40 -15.24 -6.61
CA VAL A 340 17.22 -16.17 -7.73
C VAL A 340 18.11 -17.37 -7.41
N SER A 341 17.67 -18.24 -6.51
CA SER A 341 18.38 -19.50 -6.30
C SER A 341 18.45 -20.23 -7.64
N ARG A 342 19.65 -20.63 -8.08
CA ARG A 342 19.75 -21.78 -8.97
C ARG A 342 19.22 -22.99 -8.18
N PRO A 343 18.41 -23.85 -8.82
CA PRO A 343 17.71 -24.96 -8.17
C PRO A 343 18.61 -25.84 -7.30
#